data_AF-A0A2K9HHZ1-F1
#
_entry.id   AF-A0A2K9HHZ1-F1
#
_cell.length_a   1.000
_cell.length_b   1.000
_cell.length_c   1.000
_cell.angle_alpha   90.00
_cell.angle_beta   90.00
_cell.angle_gamma   90.00
#
_symmetry.space_group_name_H-M   'P 1'
#
loop_
_entity.id
_entity.type
_entity.pdbx_description
1 polymer ?
#
loop_
_entity_poly.entity_id
_entity_poly.type
_entity_poly.pdbx_seq_one_letter_code
_entity_poly.pdbx_strand_id
1 'polypeptide(L)'
;MENLFNDVSSEFLYRMPFKEIFKNWDYTKSDTDDRLEYLMYAAYCCYFSKKDTLTIKFLKELIKEEFKGDYDKWTWVEGGILLQIHIDHYKNDQMRHRLESTFDYFKDDAVRKINRKIFLRRTTGFLLKKRVFPFSVEDKTIDFLKVIPYFSELIFLKTFNESDITNEELSSKISLIEDKVTQVIDSY
;
A
#
# COMPACT_ATOMS: atom_id res chain seq x y z
N MET A 1 -1.57 3.26 20.93
CA MET A 1 -0.82 4.28 20.16
C MET A 1 0.67 4.19 20.51
N GLU A 2 1.09 4.54 21.72
CA GLU A 2 2.49 4.41 22.19
C GLU A 2 3.11 3.02 21.95
N ASN A 3 2.33 1.96 22.20
CA ASN A 3 2.76 0.58 21.91
C ASN A 3 3.00 0.28 20.42
N LEU A 4 2.25 0.88 19.48
CA LEU A 4 2.47 0.67 18.04
C LEU A 4 3.76 1.35 17.57
N PHE A 5 4.09 2.52 18.14
CA PHE A 5 5.33 3.22 17.87
C PHE A 5 6.55 2.45 18.39
N ASN A 6 6.41 1.85 19.58
CA ASN A 6 7.43 0.94 20.12
C ASN A 6 7.59 -0.31 19.24
N ASP A 7 6.49 -0.86 18.71
CA ASP A 7 6.54 -1.99 17.78
C ASP A 7 7.31 -1.62 16.49
N VAL A 8 7.03 -0.47 15.87
CA VAL A 8 7.78 0.00 14.68
C VAL A 8 9.26 0.20 15.01
N SER A 9 9.54 0.84 16.13
CA SER A 9 10.91 1.17 16.53
C SER A 9 11.75 -0.07 16.84
N SER A 10 11.16 -1.04 17.54
CA SER A 10 11.82 -2.31 17.87
C SER A 10 11.97 -3.23 16.66
N GLU A 11 11.03 -3.17 15.70
CA GLU A 11 11.02 -4.09 14.57
C GLU A 11 11.80 -3.59 13.34
N PHE A 12 11.78 -2.28 13.06
CA PHE A 12 12.20 -1.75 11.76
C PHE A 12 13.35 -0.75 11.77
N LEU A 13 13.49 0.09 12.81
CA LEU A 13 14.52 1.16 12.82
C LEU A 13 15.96 0.63 12.73
N TYR A 14 16.19 -0.61 13.17
CA TYR A 14 17.53 -1.21 13.22
C TYR A 14 17.66 -2.48 12.37
N ARG A 15 16.60 -2.89 11.67
CA ARG A 15 16.57 -4.13 10.91
C ARG A 15 16.66 -3.85 9.41
N MET A 16 17.65 -4.43 8.76
CA MET A 16 17.70 -4.45 7.29
C MET A 16 16.59 -5.37 6.76
N PRO A 17 15.97 -5.06 5.60
CA PRO A 17 16.25 -3.93 4.71
C PRO A 17 15.40 -2.68 5.00
N PHE A 18 14.71 -2.61 6.14
CA PHE A 18 13.69 -1.60 6.44
C PHE A 18 14.25 -0.27 6.93
N LYS A 19 15.45 -0.28 7.52
CA LYS A 19 16.09 0.89 8.14
C LYS A 19 15.96 2.19 7.33
N GLU A 20 16.18 2.14 6.02
CA GLU A 20 16.16 3.34 5.17
C GLU A 20 14.79 4.02 5.07
N ILE A 21 13.69 3.26 5.21
CA ILE A 21 12.32 3.80 5.21
C ILE A 21 12.05 4.55 6.51
N PHE A 22 12.53 4.00 7.63
CA PHE A 22 12.19 4.48 8.97
C PHE A 22 13.26 5.41 9.56
N LYS A 23 14.39 5.66 8.88
CA LYS A 23 15.52 6.44 9.41
C LYS A 23 15.18 7.87 9.84
N ASN A 24 14.20 8.49 9.17
CA ASN A 24 13.76 9.85 9.44
C ASN A 24 12.48 9.88 10.30
N TRP A 25 12.04 8.73 10.81
CA TRP A 25 10.86 8.66 11.63
C TRP A 25 11.12 9.34 12.98
N ASP A 26 10.42 10.44 13.22
CA ASP A 26 10.34 11.10 14.52
C ASP A 26 8.91 10.97 15.07
N TYR A 27 8.71 9.99 15.96
CA TYR A 27 7.39 9.71 16.55
C TYR A 27 6.87 10.85 17.43
N THR A 28 7.75 11.80 17.81
CA THR A 28 7.40 12.95 18.62
C THR A 28 6.90 14.14 17.79
N LYS A 29 7.11 14.11 16.47
CA LYS A 29 6.72 15.17 15.52
C LYS A 29 5.73 14.71 14.46
N SER A 30 5.06 13.57 14.67
CA SER A 30 4.17 13.01 13.65
C SER A 30 2.98 13.94 13.40
N ASP A 31 3.04 14.75 12.35
CA ASP A 31 1.83 15.27 11.72
C ASP A 31 0.97 14.08 11.28
N THR A 32 -0.33 14.30 11.17
CA THR A 32 -1.31 13.30 10.73
C THR A 32 -0.91 12.61 9.44
N ASP A 33 -0.22 13.29 8.52
CA ASP A 33 0.04 12.78 7.16
C ASP A 33 1.28 11.88 7.13
N ASP A 34 2.39 12.39 7.68
CA ASP A 34 3.60 11.62 7.91
C ASP A 34 3.25 10.33 8.67
N ARG A 35 2.39 10.41 9.69
CA ARG A 35 1.93 9.24 10.46
C ARG A 35 1.24 8.18 9.59
N LEU A 36 0.39 8.57 8.64
CA LEU A 36 -0.36 7.61 7.83
C LEU A 36 0.53 6.93 6.80
N GLU A 37 1.43 7.70 6.16
CA GLU A 37 2.47 7.18 5.26
C GLU A 37 3.23 6.04 5.94
N TYR A 38 3.69 6.34 7.13
CA TYR A 38 4.48 5.50 7.98
C TYR A 38 3.76 4.23 8.45
N LEU A 39 2.49 4.33 8.85
CA LEU A 39 1.66 3.17 9.17
C LEU A 39 1.45 2.28 7.94
N MET A 40 1.28 2.87 6.75
CA MET A 40 1.14 2.14 5.50
C MET A 40 2.42 1.34 5.22
N TYR A 41 3.59 1.99 5.23
CA TYR A 41 4.86 1.30 5.01
C TYR A 41 5.12 0.21 6.06
N ALA A 42 4.84 0.45 7.35
CA ALA A 42 4.98 -0.54 8.41
C ALA A 42 4.09 -1.78 8.17
N ALA A 43 2.84 -1.57 7.74
CA ALA A 43 1.93 -2.67 7.42
C ALA A 43 2.47 -3.55 6.27
N TYR A 44 2.94 -2.94 5.19
CA TYR A 44 3.55 -3.70 4.07
C TYR A 44 4.85 -4.40 4.48
N CYS A 45 5.71 -3.75 5.27
CA CYS A 45 6.95 -4.39 5.75
C CYS A 45 6.66 -5.59 6.66
N CYS A 46 5.67 -5.48 7.56
CA CYS A 46 5.19 -6.61 8.36
C CYS A 46 4.62 -7.73 7.49
N TYR A 47 3.83 -7.37 6.47
CA TYR A 47 3.25 -8.33 5.53
C TYR A 47 4.33 -9.15 4.82
N PHE A 48 5.33 -8.48 4.24
CA PHE A 48 6.45 -9.17 3.57
C PHE A 48 7.28 -10.01 4.54
N SER A 49 7.38 -9.59 5.80
CA SER A 49 8.06 -10.32 6.87
C SER A 49 7.20 -11.44 7.51
N LYS A 50 6.01 -11.72 6.98
CA LYS A 50 5.06 -12.73 7.51
C LYS A 50 4.68 -12.51 8.97
N LYS A 51 4.61 -11.24 9.41
CA LYS A 51 4.21 -10.84 10.78
C LYS A 51 2.73 -10.47 10.85
N ASP A 52 1.86 -11.44 10.56
CA ASP A 52 0.43 -11.22 10.33
C ASP A 52 -0.25 -10.44 11.46
N THR A 53 0.07 -10.75 12.72
CA THR A 53 -0.49 -10.05 13.89
C THR A 53 -0.17 -8.55 13.88
N LEU A 54 1.07 -8.17 13.55
CA LEU A 54 1.48 -6.77 13.47
C LEU A 54 0.91 -6.09 12.21
N THR A 55 0.90 -6.79 11.08
CA THR A 55 0.25 -6.31 9.84
C THR A 55 -1.19 -5.88 10.12
N ILE A 56 -1.99 -6.78 10.70
CA ILE A 56 -3.40 -6.51 11.03
C ILE A 56 -3.52 -5.37 12.04
N LYS A 57 -2.61 -5.28 13.01
CA LYS A 57 -2.61 -4.20 14.02
C LYS A 57 -2.40 -2.82 13.36
N PHE A 58 -1.42 -2.71 12.46
CA PHE A 58 -1.17 -1.46 11.72
C PHE A 58 -2.31 -1.12 10.78
N LEU A 59 -2.82 -2.09 10.02
CA LEU A 59 -3.96 -1.91 9.13
C LEU A 59 -5.20 -1.42 9.88
N LYS A 60 -5.52 -2.01 11.03
CA LYS A 60 -6.67 -1.58 11.84
C LYS A 60 -6.61 -0.13 12.26
N GLU A 61 -5.44 0.43 12.52
CA GLU A 61 -5.33 1.86 12.85
C GLU A 61 -5.40 2.72 11.59
N LEU A 62 -4.69 2.34 10.53
CA LEU A 62 -4.64 3.07 9.27
C LEU A 62 -6.03 3.18 8.61
N ILE A 63 -6.77 2.08 8.55
CA ILE A 63 -8.07 2.04 7.86
C ILE A 63 -9.22 2.61 8.71
N LYS A 64 -8.99 3.15 9.92
CA LYS A 64 -10.05 3.89 10.65
C LYS A 64 -10.29 5.28 10.07
N GLU A 65 -9.32 5.84 9.37
CA GLU A 65 -9.40 7.22 8.87
C GLU A 65 -10.45 7.37 7.77
N GLU A 66 -11.34 8.34 7.92
CA GLU A 66 -12.40 8.62 6.94
C GLU A 66 -11.89 9.53 5.81
N PHE A 67 -12.42 9.34 4.61
CA PHE A 67 -12.13 10.22 3.50
C PHE A 67 -12.83 11.58 3.69
N LYS A 68 -12.04 12.67 3.72
CA LYS A 68 -12.52 14.04 3.93
C LYS A 68 -12.26 14.95 2.72
N GLY A 69 -12.09 14.37 1.54
CA GLY A 69 -11.80 15.12 0.29
C GLY A 69 -10.32 15.45 0.07
N ASP A 70 -9.43 14.99 0.95
CA ASP A 70 -7.99 15.17 0.83
C ASP A 70 -7.35 13.90 0.26
N TYR A 71 -6.98 13.93 -1.02
CA TYR A 71 -6.42 12.77 -1.71
C TYR A 71 -4.96 12.49 -1.31
N ASP A 72 -4.20 13.50 -0.90
CA ASP A 72 -2.80 13.33 -0.51
C ASP A 72 -2.72 12.51 0.78
N LYS A 73 -3.57 12.82 1.76
CA LYS A 73 -3.75 12.01 2.98
C LYS A 73 -4.33 10.64 2.67
N TRP A 74 -5.32 10.60 1.78
CA TRP A 74 -6.04 9.37 1.46
C TRP A 74 -5.15 8.33 0.78
N THR A 75 -4.12 8.74 0.03
CA THR A 75 -3.20 7.81 -0.65
C THR A 75 -2.65 6.75 0.30
N TRP A 76 -2.34 7.11 1.55
CA TRP A 76 -1.81 6.19 2.54
C TRP A 76 -2.88 5.23 3.08
N VAL A 77 -4.08 5.75 3.34
CA VAL A 77 -5.23 4.96 3.80
C VAL A 77 -5.68 3.99 2.71
N GLU A 78 -5.72 4.44 1.46
CA GLU A 78 -6.00 3.62 0.28
C GLU A 78 -5.01 2.45 0.19
N GLY A 79 -3.70 2.71 0.33
CA GLY A 79 -2.68 1.66 0.36
C GLY A 79 -2.95 0.60 1.43
N GLY A 80 -3.35 1.02 2.64
CA GLY A 80 -3.76 0.12 3.71
C GLY A 80 -4.99 -0.71 3.36
N ILE A 81 -6.03 -0.08 2.82
CA ILE A 81 -7.26 -0.76 2.38
C ILE A 81 -6.95 -1.80 1.30
N LEU A 82 -6.10 -1.47 0.34
CA LEU A 82 -5.68 -2.39 -0.72
C LEU A 82 -4.96 -3.61 -0.13
N LEU A 83 -4.00 -3.40 0.77
CA LEU A 83 -3.32 -4.51 1.44
C LEU A 83 -4.30 -5.41 2.22
N GLN A 84 -5.29 -4.82 2.91
CA GLN A 84 -6.35 -5.59 3.59
C GLN A 84 -7.16 -6.43 2.60
N ILE A 85 -7.58 -5.86 1.46
CA ILE A 85 -8.30 -6.59 0.41
C ILE A 85 -7.45 -7.77 -0.10
N HIS A 86 -6.15 -7.56 -0.31
CA HIS A 86 -5.25 -8.61 -0.76
C HIS A 86 -5.13 -9.76 0.24
N ILE A 87 -4.93 -9.46 1.54
CA ILE A 87 -4.87 -10.44 2.63
C ILE A 87 -6.20 -11.21 2.75
N ASP A 88 -7.31 -10.53 2.53
CA ASP A 88 -8.66 -11.13 2.51
C ASP A 88 -8.96 -11.86 1.19
N HIS A 89 -7.94 -12.13 0.37
CA HIS A 89 -8.05 -12.84 -0.90
C HIS A 89 -9.09 -12.23 -1.85
N TYR A 90 -9.19 -10.90 -1.86
CA TYR A 90 -10.11 -10.14 -2.70
C TYR A 90 -11.60 -10.41 -2.41
N LYS A 91 -11.93 -10.93 -1.22
CA LYS A 91 -13.32 -11.20 -0.78
C LYS A 91 -13.93 -10.08 0.08
N ASN A 92 -13.20 -8.97 0.28
CA ASN A 92 -13.63 -7.88 1.15
C ASN A 92 -14.37 -6.78 0.36
N ASP A 93 -15.62 -7.04 0.00
CA ASP A 93 -16.46 -6.13 -0.78
C ASP A 93 -16.71 -4.79 -0.06
N GLN A 94 -16.79 -4.80 1.27
CA GLN A 94 -16.94 -3.58 2.06
C GLN A 94 -15.78 -2.62 1.85
N MET A 95 -14.54 -3.12 1.88
CA MET A 95 -13.35 -2.32 1.65
C MET A 95 -13.24 -1.84 0.20
N ARG A 96 -13.64 -2.68 -0.77
CA ARG A 96 -13.73 -2.28 -2.17
C ARG A 96 -14.71 -1.12 -2.36
N HIS A 97 -15.93 -1.23 -1.85
CA HIS A 97 -16.94 -0.17 -1.96
C HIS A 97 -16.51 1.13 -1.28
N ARG A 98 -15.76 1.02 -0.18
CA ARG A 98 -15.18 2.19 0.47
C ARG A 98 -14.24 2.95 -0.46
N LEU A 99 -13.38 2.26 -1.21
CA LEU A 99 -12.54 2.89 -2.23
C LEU A 99 -13.38 3.57 -3.31
N GLU A 100 -14.38 2.87 -3.85
CA GLU A 100 -15.28 3.38 -4.90
C GLU A 100 -16.02 4.67 -4.47
N SER A 101 -16.48 4.72 -3.21
CA SER A 101 -17.21 5.87 -2.68
C SER A 101 -16.41 7.18 -2.64
N THR A 102 -15.07 7.10 -2.60
CA THR A 102 -14.22 8.31 -2.57
C THR A 102 -14.27 9.10 -3.87
N PHE A 103 -14.60 8.45 -4.99
CA PHE A 103 -14.74 9.12 -6.29
C PHE A 103 -16.05 9.92 -6.39
N ASP A 104 -17.02 9.60 -5.54
CA ASP A 104 -18.34 10.21 -5.50
C ASP A 104 -18.54 11.20 -4.35
N TYR A 105 -17.51 11.42 -3.55
CA TYR A 105 -17.57 12.23 -2.32
C TYR A 105 -18.06 13.67 -2.53
N PHE A 106 -17.67 14.31 -3.63
CA PHE A 106 -17.95 15.74 -3.85
C PHE A 106 -19.39 15.98 -4.32
N LYS A 107 -20.02 17.04 -3.81
CA LYS A 107 -21.38 17.44 -4.26
C LYS A 107 -21.39 18.02 -5.68
N ASP A 108 -20.27 18.57 -6.13
CA ASP A 108 -20.14 19.13 -7.47
C ASP A 108 -20.04 18.03 -8.54
N ASP A 109 -20.96 18.05 -9.50
CA ASP A 109 -21.07 17.06 -10.58
C ASP A 109 -19.86 17.04 -11.51
N ALA A 110 -19.23 18.20 -11.77
CA ALA A 110 -18.07 18.29 -12.64
C ALA A 110 -16.84 17.67 -11.96
N VAL A 111 -16.65 17.96 -10.67
CA VAL A 111 -15.59 17.34 -9.85
C VAL A 111 -15.77 15.83 -9.77
N ARG A 112 -16.99 15.32 -9.51
CA ARG A 112 -17.26 13.86 -9.53
C ARG A 112 -16.92 13.21 -10.87
N LYS A 113 -17.33 13.84 -11.99
CA LYS A 113 -17.03 13.31 -13.34
C LYS A 113 -15.52 13.23 -13.59
N ILE A 114 -14.76 14.23 -13.16
CA ILE A 114 -13.30 14.24 -13.28
C ILE A 114 -12.69 13.10 -12.45
N ASN A 115 -13.09 12.96 -11.19
CA ASN A 115 -12.56 11.92 -10.30
C ASN A 115 -12.87 10.51 -10.80
N ARG A 116 -14.10 10.24 -11.26
CA ARG A 116 -14.48 8.98 -11.91
C ARG A 116 -13.63 8.70 -13.14
N LYS A 117 -13.36 9.71 -13.98
CA LYS A 117 -12.51 9.54 -15.17
C LYS A 117 -11.06 9.21 -14.80
N ILE A 118 -10.53 9.84 -13.75
CA ILE A 118 -9.19 9.53 -13.23
C ILE A 118 -9.13 8.09 -12.71
N PHE A 119 -10.13 7.69 -11.93
CA PHE A 119 -10.27 6.33 -11.42
C PHE A 119 -10.30 5.30 -12.56
N LEU A 120 -11.24 5.44 -13.50
CA LEU A 120 -11.36 4.54 -14.67
C LEU A 120 -10.07 4.47 -15.47
N ARG A 121 -9.34 5.59 -15.60
CA ARG A 121 -8.03 5.58 -16.27
C ARG A 121 -6.99 4.77 -15.48
N ARG A 122 -7.01 4.85 -14.14
CA ARG A 122 -6.12 4.06 -13.30
C ARG A 122 -6.45 2.57 -13.40
N THR A 123 -7.73 2.20 -13.39
CA THR A 123 -8.16 0.79 -13.50
C THR A 123 -7.72 0.13 -14.81
N THR A 124 -7.43 0.89 -15.87
CA THR A 124 -6.81 0.33 -17.10
C THR A 124 -5.29 0.07 -17.00
N GLY A 125 -4.68 0.20 -15.82
CA GLY A 125 -3.23 0.01 -15.63
C GLY A 125 -2.37 1.20 -16.07
N PHE A 126 -2.95 2.39 -16.22
CA PHE A 126 -2.21 3.56 -16.71
C PHE A 126 -0.98 3.93 -15.87
N LEU A 127 -1.09 3.84 -14.54
CA LEU A 127 0.04 4.15 -13.66
C LEU A 127 1.10 3.04 -13.70
N LEU A 128 0.69 1.77 -13.70
CA LEU A 128 1.61 0.64 -13.77
C LEU A 128 2.47 0.68 -15.04
N LYS A 129 1.88 1.01 -16.20
CA LYS A 129 2.59 1.16 -17.48
C LYS A 129 3.71 2.22 -17.46
N LYS A 130 3.64 3.18 -16.53
CA LYS A 130 4.65 4.23 -16.35
C LYS A 130 5.72 3.88 -15.32
N ARG A 131 5.52 2.82 -14.53
CA ARG A 131 6.47 2.41 -13.49
C ARG A 131 7.41 1.35 -14.03
N VAL A 132 8.69 1.48 -13.72
CA VAL A 132 9.69 0.42 -13.95
C VAL A 132 9.50 -0.66 -12.90
N PHE A 133 9.67 -1.93 -13.28
CA PHE A 133 9.63 -3.04 -12.33
C PHE A 133 10.67 -2.79 -11.22
N PRO A 134 10.31 -2.89 -9.93
CA PRO A 134 11.09 -2.28 -8.85
C PRO A 134 12.32 -3.10 -8.43
N PHE A 135 12.62 -4.21 -9.10
CA PHE A 135 13.79 -5.04 -8.83
C PHE A 135 14.79 -4.94 -9.98
N SER A 136 16.03 -4.60 -9.65
CA SER A 136 17.18 -4.83 -10.53
C SER A 136 17.51 -6.33 -10.58
N VAL A 137 18.16 -6.78 -11.66
CA VAL A 137 18.65 -8.16 -11.80
C VAL A 137 19.89 -8.40 -10.94
N GLU A 138 20.58 -7.33 -10.54
CA GLU A 138 21.93 -7.37 -9.97
C GLU A 138 22.01 -6.96 -8.49
N ASP A 139 21.01 -6.22 -7.98
CA ASP A 139 21.02 -5.71 -6.61
C ASP A 139 20.36 -6.68 -5.62
N LYS A 140 21.10 -7.00 -4.55
CA LYS A 140 20.59 -7.70 -3.35
C LYS A 140 19.87 -6.77 -2.37
N THR A 141 19.67 -5.51 -2.74
CA THR A 141 19.01 -4.50 -1.92
C THR A 141 17.62 -4.21 -2.45
N ILE A 142 16.69 -3.89 -1.55
CA ILE A 142 15.31 -3.55 -1.91
C ILE A 142 15.05 -2.09 -1.60
N ASP A 143 14.62 -1.36 -2.62
CA ASP A 143 14.05 -0.03 -2.47
C ASP A 143 12.54 -0.15 -2.22
N PHE A 144 12.15 -0.23 -0.95
CA PHE A 144 10.76 -0.34 -0.56
C PHE A 144 9.91 0.87 -0.95
N LEU A 145 10.51 2.05 -1.13
CA LEU A 145 9.82 3.24 -1.62
C LEU A 145 9.41 3.09 -3.10
N LYS A 146 10.02 2.15 -3.83
CA LYS A 146 9.59 1.74 -5.18
C LYS A 146 8.72 0.49 -5.15
N VAL A 147 9.10 -0.53 -4.38
CA VAL A 147 8.41 -1.83 -4.35
C VAL A 147 6.98 -1.68 -3.84
N ILE A 148 6.77 -0.99 -2.71
CA ILE A 148 5.44 -0.92 -2.07
C ILE A 148 4.43 -0.17 -2.96
N PRO A 149 4.73 1.01 -3.51
CA PRO A 149 3.80 1.67 -4.42
C PRO A 149 3.51 0.86 -5.70
N TYR A 150 4.51 0.14 -6.22
CA TYR A 150 4.29 -0.74 -7.38
C TYR A 150 3.38 -1.92 -7.03
N PHE A 151 3.63 -2.58 -5.89
CA PHE A 151 2.86 -3.70 -5.41
C PHE A 151 1.42 -3.32 -5.05
N SER A 152 1.25 -2.17 -4.38
CA SER A 152 -0.07 -1.58 -4.10
C SER A 152 -0.87 -1.32 -5.38
N GLU A 153 -0.21 -0.84 -6.45
CA GLU A 153 -0.86 -0.63 -7.74
C GLU A 153 -1.28 -1.96 -8.42
N LEU A 154 -0.48 -3.03 -8.29
CA LEU A 154 -0.91 -4.37 -8.78
C LEU A 154 -2.17 -4.85 -8.04
N ILE A 155 -2.22 -4.66 -6.73
CA ILE A 155 -3.40 -5.00 -5.92
C ILE A 155 -4.59 -4.18 -6.39
N PHE A 156 -4.44 -2.86 -6.57
CA PHE A 156 -5.49 -1.98 -7.06
C PHE A 156 -6.09 -2.50 -8.39
N LEU A 157 -5.23 -2.83 -9.37
CA LEU A 157 -5.70 -3.35 -10.65
C LEU A 157 -6.45 -4.67 -10.50
N LYS A 158 -5.97 -5.55 -9.61
CA LYS A 158 -6.64 -6.82 -9.33
C LYS A 158 -7.97 -6.65 -8.59
N THR A 159 -8.06 -5.66 -7.70
CA THR A 159 -9.29 -5.34 -6.95
C THR A 159 -10.43 -4.92 -7.88
N PHE A 160 -10.14 -4.13 -8.91
CA PHE A 160 -11.17 -3.61 -9.82
C PHE A 160 -11.29 -4.42 -11.11
N ASN A 161 -10.20 -5.06 -11.56
CA ASN A 161 -10.14 -5.98 -12.68
C ASN A 161 -10.80 -5.46 -13.99
N GLU A 162 -10.60 -4.16 -14.28
CA GLU A 162 -11.09 -3.51 -15.51
C GLU A 162 -9.98 -3.31 -16.56
N SER A 163 -8.78 -3.87 -16.31
CA SER A 163 -7.60 -3.70 -17.15
C SER A 163 -7.48 -4.80 -18.20
N ASP A 164 -6.72 -4.56 -19.27
CA ASP A 164 -6.35 -5.60 -20.24
C ASP A 164 -5.38 -6.66 -19.66
N ILE A 165 -4.78 -6.38 -18.49
CA ILE A 165 -3.87 -7.30 -17.79
C ILE A 165 -4.73 -8.34 -17.08
N THR A 166 -4.48 -9.62 -17.35
CA THR A 166 -5.33 -10.69 -16.80
C THR A 166 -5.10 -10.87 -15.30
N ASN A 167 -6.08 -11.47 -14.62
CA ASN A 167 -5.94 -11.82 -13.20
C ASN A 167 -4.77 -12.77 -12.96
N GLU A 168 -4.48 -13.68 -13.89
CA GLU A 168 -3.33 -14.59 -13.83
C GLU A 168 -2.03 -13.79 -13.92
N GLU A 169 -1.90 -12.87 -14.88
CA GLU A 169 -0.72 -12.01 -15.03
C GLU A 169 -0.47 -11.14 -13.80
N LEU A 170 -1.53 -10.53 -13.24
CA LEU A 170 -1.46 -9.75 -12.00
C LEU A 170 -1.02 -10.64 -10.83
N SER A 171 -1.58 -11.84 -10.71
CA SER A 171 -1.24 -12.80 -9.65
C SER A 171 0.23 -13.23 -9.75
N SER A 172 0.71 -13.57 -10.95
CA SER A 172 2.11 -13.94 -11.16
C SER A 172 3.07 -12.81 -10.81
N LYS A 173 2.73 -11.56 -11.14
CA LYS A 173 3.54 -10.39 -10.76
C LYS A 173 3.54 -10.15 -9.26
N ILE A 174 2.39 -10.27 -8.59
CA ILE A 174 2.28 -10.15 -7.13
C ILE A 174 3.16 -11.20 -6.45
N SER A 175 3.01 -12.48 -6.80
CA SER A 175 3.80 -13.57 -6.22
C SER A 175 5.30 -13.41 -6.48
N LEU A 176 5.70 -12.99 -7.68
CA LEU A 176 7.11 -12.71 -7.98
C LEU A 176 7.70 -11.64 -7.05
N ILE A 177 6.95 -10.58 -6.75
CA ILE A 177 7.39 -9.54 -5.83
C ILE A 177 7.51 -10.12 -4.43
N GLU A 178 6.50 -10.84 -3.95
CA GLU A 178 6.51 -11.46 -2.62
C GLU A 178 7.72 -12.38 -2.44
N ASP A 179 7.96 -13.28 -3.39
CA ASP A 179 9.08 -14.22 -3.37
C ASP A 179 10.42 -13.47 -3.32
N LYS A 180 10.59 -12.45 -4.16
CA LYS A 180 11.83 -11.64 -4.17
C LYS A 180 12.03 -10.87 -2.87
N VAL A 181 10.97 -10.26 -2.32
CA VAL A 181 11.08 -9.52 -1.06
C VAL A 181 11.44 -10.48 0.08
N THR A 182 10.77 -11.61 0.17
CA THR A 182 11.04 -12.63 1.20
C THR A 182 12.48 -13.14 1.08
N GLN A 183 12.98 -13.46 -0.12
CA GLN A 183 14.38 -13.88 -0.32
C GLN A 183 15.41 -12.87 0.19
N VAL A 184 15.16 -11.57 0.00
CA VAL A 184 16.07 -10.53 0.48
C VAL A 184 15.94 -10.36 2.00
N ILE A 185 14.73 -10.39 2.57
CA ILE A 185 14.54 -10.33 4.02
C ILE A 185 15.26 -11.51 4.70
N ASP A 186 15.13 -12.72 4.17
CA ASP A 186 15.74 -13.94 4.71
C ASP A 186 17.28 -13.95 4.59
N SER A 187 17.86 -13.04 3.81
CA SER A 187 19.31 -12.88 3.68
C SER A 187 19.96 -12.04 4.79
N TYR A 188 19.16 -11.47 5.69
CA TYR A 188 19.57 -10.65 6.84
C TYR A 188 19.20 -11.29 8.18
#